data_AF-Q7XBL5-F1
#
_entry.id   AF-Q7XBL5-F1
#
_cell.length_a   1.000
_cell.length_b   1.000
_cell.length_c   1.000
_cell.angle_alpha   90.00
_cell.angle_beta   90.00
_cell.angle_gamma   90.00
#
_symmetry.space_group_name_H-M   'P 1'
#
loop_
_entity.id
_entity.type
_entity.pdbx_description
1 polymer ?
#
loop_
_entity_poly.entity_id
_entity_poly.type
_entity_poly.pdbx_seq_one_letter_code
_entity_poly.pdbx_strand_id
1 'polypeptide(L)'
;SVLCDAEVALIVFSTKTKLFEYATHSSMERILERYESYSYAEKQLVATDSESRQQGSWAMEYPRLVSKLEVLQKNMRHYVGEGIESLTLRELQHLEPQLDTALKRIRTRKNQLMHESISQLQKKQKTMQEHNNLLVKLVKEKDKTQATQKENPRELLMLSSNPLPFPSLSIGGAYQEREMGIKQVIHQSEPNTSSAMPHWMLHHL
;
A
#
# COMPACT_ATOMS: atom_id res chain seq x y z
N SER A 1 -21.34 58.28 -13.67
CA SER A 1 -21.41 59.43 -14.60
C SER A 1 -22.55 60.30 -14.11
N VAL A 2 -22.48 61.63 -14.23
CA VAL A 2 -23.53 62.51 -13.65
C VAL A 2 -24.80 62.51 -14.50
N LEU A 3 -24.69 62.12 -15.78
CA LEU A 3 -25.79 62.14 -16.75
C LEU A 3 -26.44 60.77 -16.97
N CYS A 4 -25.72 59.68 -16.67
CA CYS A 4 -26.23 58.31 -16.68
C CYS A 4 -25.72 57.61 -15.44
N ASP A 5 -26.55 56.83 -14.75
CA ASP A 5 -26.21 56.07 -13.53
C ASP A 5 -25.26 54.89 -13.84
N ALA A 6 -24.08 55.23 -14.35
CA ALA A 6 -23.05 54.32 -14.81
C ALA A 6 -21.84 54.44 -13.90
N GLU A 7 -21.37 53.31 -13.40
CA GLU A 7 -20.07 53.20 -12.76
C GLU A 7 -18.97 53.12 -13.84
N VAL A 8 -18.00 54.01 -13.75
CA VAL A 8 -16.89 54.12 -14.70
C VAL A 8 -15.58 54.14 -13.92
N ALA A 9 -14.61 53.36 -14.40
CA ALA A 9 -13.23 53.43 -13.96
C ALA A 9 -12.32 53.73 -15.15
N LEU A 10 -11.29 54.54 -14.93
CA LEU A 10 -10.27 54.91 -15.91
C LEU A 10 -8.91 54.71 -15.28
N ILE A 11 -8.07 53.93 -15.95
CA ILE A 11 -6.70 53.62 -15.54
C ILE A 11 -5.77 54.11 -16.67
N VAL A 12 -4.81 54.97 -16.34
CA VAL A 12 -3.84 55.52 -17.28
C VAL A 12 -2.43 55.26 -16.79
N PHE A 13 -1.63 54.59 -17.62
CA PHE A 13 -0.21 54.39 -17.36
C PHE A 13 0.61 55.37 -18.19
N SER A 14 1.44 56.18 -17.53
CA SER A 14 2.42 57.02 -18.20
C SER A 14 3.56 56.16 -18.76
N THR A 15 4.23 56.66 -19.81
CA THR A 15 5.47 56.07 -20.34
C THR A 15 6.59 55.94 -19.29
N LYS A 16 6.49 56.69 -18.19
CA LYS A 16 7.37 56.59 -17.00
C LYS A 16 6.82 55.68 -15.90
N THR A 17 6.00 54.68 -16.26
CA THR A 17 5.39 53.66 -15.38
C THR A 17 4.55 54.20 -14.21
N LYS A 18 4.19 55.48 -14.22
CA LYS A 18 3.28 56.06 -13.22
C LYS A 18 1.83 55.69 -13.54
N LEU A 19 1.13 55.18 -12.54
CA LEU A 19 -0.29 54.86 -12.58
C LEU A 19 -1.10 56.08 -12.14
N PHE A 20 -2.09 56.44 -12.95
CA PHE A 20 -3.14 57.39 -12.61
C PHE A 20 -4.48 56.69 -12.75
N GLU A 21 -5.33 56.82 -11.74
CA GLU A 21 -6.64 56.19 -11.72
C GLU A 21 -7.73 57.19 -11.39
N TYR A 22 -8.90 56.94 -11.95
CA TYR A 22 -10.13 57.64 -11.64
C TYR A 22 -11.25 56.63 -11.54
N ALA A 23 -12.03 56.71 -10.47
CA ALA A 23 -13.24 55.95 -10.30
C ALA A 23 -14.40 56.92 -10.02
N THR A 24 -15.58 56.57 -10.53
CA THR A 24 -16.84 57.24 -10.16
C THR A 24 -17.20 56.98 -8.68
N HIS A 25 -18.45 57.21 -8.24
CA HIS A 25 -18.85 57.09 -6.82
C HIS A 25 -18.55 55.74 -6.13
N SER A 26 -18.24 54.68 -6.88
CA SER A 26 -17.78 53.37 -6.40
C SER A 26 -16.24 53.33 -6.34
N SER A 27 -15.65 52.65 -5.35
CA SER A 27 -14.18 52.55 -5.26
C SER A 27 -13.60 51.77 -6.44
N MET A 28 -12.35 52.08 -6.81
CA MET A 28 -11.63 51.39 -7.88
C MET A 28 -11.67 49.86 -7.70
N GLU A 29 -11.41 49.39 -6.48
CA GLU A 29 -11.48 47.99 -6.08
C GLU A 29 -12.84 47.35 -6.39
N ARG A 30 -13.95 48.02 -6.02
CA ARG A 30 -15.30 47.49 -6.23
C ARG A 30 -15.69 47.44 -7.70
N ILE A 31 -15.24 48.40 -8.51
CA ILE A 31 -15.48 48.38 -9.95
C ILE A 31 -14.67 47.24 -10.60
N LEU A 32 -13.41 47.03 -10.18
CA LEU A 32 -12.56 45.94 -10.67
C LEU A 32 -13.09 44.56 -10.28
N GLU A 33 -13.47 44.36 -9.02
CA GLU A 33 -14.04 43.09 -8.53
C GLU A 33 -15.29 42.71 -9.34
N ARG A 34 -16.13 43.70 -9.62
CA ARG A 34 -17.34 43.52 -10.41
C ARG A 34 -17.02 43.21 -11.87
N TYR A 35 -16.06 43.92 -12.47
CA TYR A 35 -15.58 43.64 -13.82
C TYR A 35 -15.00 42.23 -13.93
N GLU A 36 -14.16 41.82 -12.98
CA GLU A 36 -13.56 40.48 -12.96
C GLU A 36 -14.64 39.40 -12.88
N SER A 37 -15.60 39.55 -11.96
CA SER A 37 -16.73 38.64 -11.79
C SER A 37 -17.56 38.48 -13.06
N TYR A 38 -17.87 39.58 -13.75
CA TYR A 38 -18.61 39.54 -15.01
C TYR A 38 -17.77 39.04 -16.19
N SER A 39 -16.49 39.38 -16.25
CA SER A 39 -15.58 38.89 -17.29
C SER A 39 -15.38 37.38 -17.21
N TYR A 40 -15.38 36.81 -16.01
CA TYR A 40 -15.31 35.36 -15.79
C TYR A 40 -16.60 34.67 -16.19
N ALA A 41 -17.75 35.25 -15.85
CA ALA A 41 -19.06 34.75 -16.27
C ALA A 41 -19.25 34.81 -17.79
N GLU A 42 -18.78 35.87 -18.44
CA GLU A 42 -18.83 36.04 -19.90
C GLU A 42 -17.88 35.07 -20.62
N LYS A 43 -16.65 34.87 -20.12
CA LYS A 43 -15.72 33.84 -20.64
C LYS A 43 -16.29 32.43 -20.55
N GLN A 44 -17.09 32.12 -19.52
CA GLN A 44 -17.78 30.83 -19.43
C GLN A 44 -18.93 30.67 -20.44
N LEU A 45 -19.57 31.76 -20.87
CA LEU A 45 -20.64 31.74 -21.86
C LEU A 45 -20.11 31.76 -23.31
N VAL A 46 -18.96 32.39 -23.55
CA VAL A 46 -18.33 32.52 -24.88
C VAL A 46 -17.40 31.32 -25.21
N ALA A 47 -17.13 30.44 -24.25
CA ALA A 47 -16.34 29.23 -24.44
C ALA A 47 -17.05 28.18 -25.30
N THR A 48 -17.07 28.41 -26.62
CA THR A 48 -17.50 27.43 -27.64
C THR A 48 -16.43 26.36 -27.93
N ASP A 49 -15.22 26.51 -27.39
CA ASP A 49 -14.09 25.61 -27.65
C ASP A 49 -13.70 24.79 -26.41
N SER A 50 -13.48 23.48 -26.60
CA SER A 50 -13.34 22.49 -25.53
C SER A 50 -12.16 22.78 -24.59
N GLU A 51 -11.07 23.37 -25.09
CA GLU A 51 -9.87 23.69 -24.29
C GLU A 51 -10.12 24.83 -23.28
N SER A 52 -10.93 25.83 -23.67
CA SER A 52 -11.25 26.98 -22.80
C SER A 52 -12.17 26.59 -21.63
N ARG A 53 -13.11 25.66 -21.84
CA ARG A 53 -13.90 25.01 -20.79
C ARG A 53 -13.04 24.17 -19.85
N GLN A 54 -12.05 23.46 -20.38
CA GLN A 54 -11.10 22.68 -19.58
C GLN A 54 -10.27 23.61 -18.68
N GLN A 55 -9.78 24.74 -19.21
CA GLN A 55 -8.92 25.67 -18.47
C GLN A 55 -9.68 26.45 -17.38
N GLY A 56 -10.92 26.87 -17.64
CA GLY A 56 -11.79 27.45 -16.60
C GLY A 56 -12.19 26.43 -15.51
N SER A 57 -12.33 25.15 -15.87
CA SER A 57 -12.55 24.07 -14.91
C SER A 57 -11.33 23.86 -14.00
N TRP A 58 -10.12 23.79 -14.55
CA TRP A 58 -8.89 23.64 -13.77
C TRP A 58 -8.61 24.82 -12.84
N ALA A 59 -8.94 26.05 -13.27
CA ALA A 59 -8.77 27.24 -12.45
C ALA A 59 -9.57 27.18 -11.13
N MET A 60 -10.71 26.48 -11.10
CA MET A 60 -11.52 26.30 -9.89
C MET A 60 -11.27 24.96 -9.19
N GLU A 61 -11.05 23.89 -9.96
CA GLU A 61 -10.85 22.55 -9.40
C GLU A 61 -9.48 22.39 -8.72
N TYR A 62 -8.44 23.07 -9.20
CA TYR A 62 -7.12 23.01 -8.57
C TYR A 62 -7.12 23.64 -7.16
N PRO A 63 -7.56 24.90 -6.94
CA PRO A 63 -7.66 25.46 -5.59
C PRO A 63 -8.54 24.62 -4.67
N ARG A 64 -9.67 24.10 -5.20
CA ARG A 64 -10.57 23.22 -4.45
C ARG A 64 -9.87 21.93 -3.98
N LEU A 65 -9.04 21.33 -4.83
CA LEU A 65 -8.27 20.15 -4.49
C LEU A 65 -7.18 20.47 -3.45
N VAL A 66 -6.48 21.60 -3.62
CA VAL A 66 -5.48 22.09 -2.66
C VAL A 66 -6.11 22.28 -1.28
N SER A 67 -7.26 22.95 -1.18
CA SER A 67 -7.96 23.12 0.09
C SER A 67 -8.37 21.79 0.73
N LYS A 68 -8.81 20.80 -0.06
CA LYS A 68 -9.10 19.44 0.46
C LYS A 68 -7.85 18.76 1.01
N LEU A 69 -6.72 18.91 0.31
CA LEU A 69 -5.44 18.34 0.73
C LEU A 69 -4.96 18.98 2.04
N GLU A 70 -5.06 20.30 2.16
CA GLU A 70 -4.70 21.03 3.39
C GLU A 70 -5.54 20.58 4.59
N VAL A 71 -6.86 20.44 4.40
CA VAL A 71 -7.75 19.91 5.45
C VAL A 71 -7.37 18.49 5.83
N LEU A 72 -7.11 17.61 4.84
CA LEU A 72 -6.73 16.24 5.11
C LEU A 72 -5.40 16.15 5.87
N GLN A 73 -4.40 16.91 5.44
CA GLN A 73 -3.09 16.97 6.09
C GLN A 73 -3.20 17.53 7.51
N LYS A 74 -4.04 18.56 7.73
CA LYS A 74 -4.34 19.09 9.06
C LYS A 74 -4.97 18.01 9.96
N ASN A 75 -5.94 17.28 9.44
CA ASN A 75 -6.58 16.19 10.18
C ASN A 75 -5.59 15.08 10.53
N MET A 76 -4.68 14.72 9.60
CA MET A 76 -3.63 13.73 9.87
C MET A 76 -2.73 14.16 11.03
N ARG A 77 -2.31 15.43 11.08
CA ARG A 77 -1.55 15.99 12.22
C ARG A 77 -2.33 15.84 13.52
N HIS A 78 -3.62 16.17 13.53
CA HIS A 78 -4.45 16.00 14.72
C HIS A 78 -4.55 14.53 15.15
N TYR A 79 -4.66 13.57 14.23
CA TYR A 79 -4.73 12.14 14.57
C TYR A 79 -3.45 11.60 15.20
N VAL A 80 -2.29 12.21 14.91
CA VAL A 80 -1.00 11.86 15.56
C VAL A 80 -0.71 12.71 16.80
N GLY A 81 -1.63 13.60 17.20
CA GLY A 81 -1.48 14.43 18.39
C GLY A 81 -0.73 15.76 18.17
N GLU A 82 -0.51 16.17 16.94
CA GLU A 82 0.13 17.45 16.60
C GLU A 82 -0.90 18.56 16.34
N GLY A 83 -0.57 19.82 16.68
CA GLY A 83 -1.42 20.99 16.41
C GLY A 83 -2.74 21.02 17.16
N ILE A 84 -2.87 20.21 18.22
CA ILE A 84 -4.10 20.04 19.02
C ILE A 84 -4.50 21.33 19.74
N GLU A 85 -3.54 22.17 20.09
CA GLU A 85 -3.75 23.49 20.69
C GLU A 85 -4.64 24.42 19.86
N SER A 86 -4.73 24.17 18.54
CA SER A 86 -5.58 24.94 17.63
C SER A 86 -7.04 24.46 17.59
N LEU A 87 -7.35 23.34 18.23
CA LEU A 87 -8.70 22.75 18.27
C LEU A 87 -9.53 23.32 19.41
N THR A 88 -10.81 23.52 19.15
CA THR A 88 -11.80 23.84 20.17
C THR A 88 -12.14 22.61 21.00
N LEU A 89 -12.70 22.81 22.20
CA LEU A 89 -13.14 21.71 23.06
C LEU A 89 -14.13 20.77 22.36
N ARG A 90 -15.05 21.30 21.54
CA ARG A 90 -16.02 20.48 20.79
C ARG A 90 -15.34 19.60 19.75
N GLU A 91 -14.35 20.14 19.04
CA GLU A 91 -13.60 19.37 18.05
C GLU A 91 -12.77 18.27 18.73
N LEU A 92 -12.16 18.57 19.89
CA LEU A 92 -11.42 17.57 20.67
C LEU A 92 -12.33 16.44 21.17
N GLN A 93 -13.52 16.79 21.68
CA GLN A 93 -14.55 15.83 22.09
C GLN A 93 -15.06 14.95 20.94
N HIS A 94 -14.93 15.38 19.69
CA HIS A 94 -15.23 14.57 18.53
C HIS A 94 -14.04 13.68 18.09
N LEU A 95 -12.83 14.25 18.14
CA LEU A 95 -11.60 13.59 17.74
C LEU A 95 -11.25 12.38 18.62
N GLU A 96 -11.38 12.53 19.94
CA GLU A 96 -11.05 11.50 20.92
C GLU A 96 -11.82 10.19 20.71
N PRO A 97 -13.18 10.16 20.66
CA PRO A 97 -13.93 8.93 20.46
C PRO A 97 -13.71 8.32 19.06
N GLN A 98 -13.41 9.15 18.05
CA GLN A 98 -13.05 8.67 16.73
C GLN A 98 -11.73 7.87 16.76
N LEU A 99 -10.71 8.39 17.46
CA LEU A 99 -9.44 7.70 17.65
C LEU A 99 -9.59 6.43 18.49
N ASP A 100 -10.33 6.49 19.60
CA ASP A 100 -10.57 5.32 20.45
C ASP A 100 -11.26 4.18 19.66
N THR A 101 -12.30 4.51 18.89
CA THR A 101 -13.01 3.55 18.06
C THR A 101 -12.10 2.93 17.00
N ALA A 102 -11.26 3.73 16.34
CA ALA A 102 -10.29 3.26 15.36
C ALA A 102 -9.24 2.33 16.00
N LEU A 103 -8.69 2.71 17.15
CA LEU A 103 -7.72 1.90 17.89
C LEU A 103 -8.33 0.58 18.35
N LYS A 104 -9.56 0.59 18.87
CA LYS A 104 -10.30 -0.62 19.25
C LYS A 104 -10.45 -1.56 18.06
N ARG A 105 -10.86 -1.04 16.89
CA ARG A 105 -10.96 -1.83 15.64
C ARG A 105 -9.62 -2.45 15.25
N ILE A 106 -8.54 -1.68 15.29
CA ILE A 106 -7.19 -2.18 14.95
C ILE A 106 -6.76 -3.29 15.92
N ARG A 107 -6.92 -3.08 17.24
CA ARG A 107 -6.59 -4.09 18.26
C ARG A 107 -7.39 -5.37 18.06
N THR A 108 -8.70 -5.27 17.87
CA THR A 108 -9.56 -6.44 17.62
C THR A 108 -9.09 -7.20 16.39
N ARG A 109 -8.79 -6.50 15.27
CA ARG A 109 -8.32 -7.16 14.05
C ARG A 109 -6.95 -7.83 14.25
N LYS A 110 -6.01 -7.18 14.93
CA LYS A 110 -4.70 -7.76 15.26
C LYS A 110 -4.83 -9.02 16.11
N ASN A 111 -5.66 -8.98 17.16
CA ASN A 111 -5.90 -10.13 18.03
C ASN A 111 -6.55 -11.28 17.24
N GLN A 112 -7.53 -10.98 16.40
CA GLN A 112 -8.18 -11.97 15.54
C GLN A 112 -7.16 -12.69 14.63
N LEU A 113 -6.32 -11.92 13.93
CA LEU A 113 -5.25 -12.48 13.08
C LEU A 113 -4.24 -13.31 13.87
N MET A 114 -3.88 -12.88 15.08
CA MET A 114 -2.99 -13.61 15.97
C MET A 114 -3.61 -14.95 16.38
N HIS A 115 -4.88 -14.97 16.78
CA HIS A 115 -5.59 -16.21 17.12
C HIS A 115 -5.68 -17.17 15.92
N GLU A 116 -6.00 -16.65 14.74
CA GLU A 116 -6.01 -17.45 13.50
C GLU A 116 -4.64 -18.08 13.24
N SER A 117 -3.55 -17.32 13.39
CA SER A 117 -2.18 -17.81 13.24
C SER A 117 -1.84 -18.91 14.25
N ILE A 118 -2.17 -18.71 15.53
CA ILE A 118 -1.97 -19.71 16.59
C ILE A 118 -2.73 -21.00 16.26
N SER A 119 -4.00 -20.91 15.87
CA SER A 119 -4.80 -22.09 15.51
C SER A 119 -4.22 -22.85 14.31
N GLN A 120 -3.71 -22.14 13.30
CA GLN A 120 -3.05 -22.77 12.16
C GLN A 120 -1.77 -23.51 12.58
N LEU A 121 -0.94 -22.90 13.43
CA LEU A 121 0.29 -23.51 13.94
C LEU A 121 0.00 -24.73 14.81
N GLN A 122 -0.99 -24.65 15.70
CA GLN A 122 -1.42 -25.78 16.52
C GLN A 122 -1.91 -26.97 15.67
N LYS A 123 -2.65 -26.69 14.58
CA LYS A 123 -3.07 -27.72 13.63
C LYS A 123 -1.86 -28.39 12.96
N LYS A 124 -0.89 -27.59 12.49
CA LYS A 124 0.35 -28.11 11.89
C LYS A 124 1.15 -28.95 12.88
N GLN A 125 1.31 -28.49 14.13
CA GLN A 125 1.99 -29.23 15.19
C GLN A 125 1.31 -30.60 15.41
N LYS A 126 -0.01 -30.63 15.53
CA LYS A 126 -0.77 -31.87 15.73
C LYS A 126 -0.56 -32.85 14.59
N THR A 127 -0.70 -32.39 13.34
CA THR A 127 -0.48 -33.23 12.16
C THR A 127 0.96 -33.76 12.13
N MET A 128 1.96 -32.93 12.39
CA MET A 128 3.36 -33.36 12.40
C MET A 128 3.64 -34.39 13.52
N GLN A 129 3.04 -34.20 14.69
CA GLN A 129 3.14 -35.15 15.80
C GLN A 129 2.50 -36.50 15.46
N GLU A 130 1.35 -36.50 14.78
CA GLU A 130 0.71 -37.73 14.30
C GLU A 130 1.60 -38.48 13.30
N HIS A 131 2.23 -37.78 12.34
CA HIS A 131 3.15 -38.39 11.38
C HIS A 131 4.40 -38.97 12.08
N ASN A 132 5.00 -38.22 13.01
CA ASN A 132 6.14 -38.70 13.79
C ASN A 132 5.78 -39.95 14.60
N ASN A 133 4.61 -39.98 15.24
CA ASN A 133 4.14 -41.15 15.97
C ASN A 133 3.97 -42.38 15.07
N LEU A 134 3.48 -42.21 13.83
CA LEU A 134 3.39 -43.29 12.84
C LEU A 134 4.77 -43.79 12.43
N LEU A 135 5.71 -42.90 12.14
CA LEU A 135 7.09 -43.27 11.78
C LEU A 135 7.77 -44.04 12.90
N VAL A 136 7.63 -43.61 14.16
CA VAL A 136 8.18 -44.33 15.33
C VAL A 136 7.61 -45.74 15.43
N LYS A 137 6.31 -45.94 15.14
CA LYS A 137 5.71 -47.29 15.12
C LYS A 137 6.30 -48.15 14.01
N LEU A 138 6.41 -47.62 12.78
CA LEU A 138 6.97 -48.34 11.64
C LEU A 138 8.44 -48.74 11.84
N VAL A 139 9.25 -47.87 12.46
CA VAL A 139 10.64 -48.19 12.81
C VAL A 139 10.68 -49.34 13.81
N LYS A 140 9.88 -49.27 14.89
CA LYS A 140 9.79 -50.35 15.88
C LYS A 140 9.36 -51.69 15.28
N GLU A 141 8.44 -51.68 14.31
CA GLU A 141 8.03 -52.90 13.62
C GLU A 141 9.15 -53.47 12.73
N LYS A 142 9.86 -52.61 11.98
CA LYS A 142 11.00 -53.04 11.17
C LYS A 142 12.14 -53.62 12.01
N ASP A 143 12.46 -53.00 13.13
CA ASP A 143 13.50 -53.50 14.05
C ASP A 143 13.15 -54.88 14.59
N LYS A 144 11.87 -55.11 14.93
CA LYS A 144 11.37 -56.44 15.35
C LYS A 144 11.50 -57.48 14.23
N THR A 145 11.14 -57.13 12.99
CA THR A 145 11.28 -58.05 11.86
C THR A 145 12.74 -58.39 11.51
N GLN A 146 13.66 -57.44 11.69
CA GLN A 146 15.09 -57.69 11.49
C GLN A 146 15.70 -58.54 12.62
N ALA A 147 15.19 -58.43 13.85
CA ALA A 147 15.61 -59.27 14.97
C ALA A 147 15.17 -60.74 14.77
N THR A 148 13.93 -61.00 14.35
CA THR A 148 13.46 -62.37 14.06
C THR A 148 14.13 -63.00 12.84
N GLN A 149 14.56 -62.22 11.86
CA GLN A 149 15.30 -62.73 10.70
C GLN A 149 16.76 -63.12 11.03
N LYS A 150 17.33 -62.60 12.12
CA LYS A 150 18.68 -62.97 12.62
C LYS A 150 18.68 -64.18 13.55
N GLU A 151 17.54 -64.60 14.09
CA GLU A 151 17.43 -65.74 15.03
C GLU A 151 17.21 -67.12 14.39
N ASN A 152 17.14 -67.23 13.05
CA ASN A 152 17.08 -68.54 12.39
C ASN A 152 18.33 -68.83 11.52
N PRO A 153 19.40 -69.44 12.07
CA PRO A 153 20.62 -69.77 11.32
C PRO A 153 20.64 -71.24 10.83
N ARG A 154 19.51 -71.81 10.39
CA ARG A 154 19.51 -73.10 9.69
C ARG A 154 18.55 -73.05 8.51
N GLU A 155 19.06 -73.48 7.35
CA GLU A 155 18.39 -73.55 6.04
C GLU A 155 18.49 -72.30 5.15
N LEU A 156 19.71 -71.89 4.80
CA LEU A 156 19.95 -71.35 3.45
C LEU A 156 21.38 -71.66 2.96
N LEU A 157 21.75 -72.93 2.98
CA LEU A 157 22.84 -73.44 2.15
C LEU A 157 22.19 -74.40 1.16
N MET A 158 22.20 -74.03 -0.12
CA MET A 158 22.19 -74.86 -1.34
C MET A 158 21.35 -74.17 -2.42
N LEU A 159 22.04 -73.49 -3.34
CA LEU A 159 21.74 -73.14 -4.75
C LEU A 159 22.53 -71.85 -5.06
N SER A 160 23.86 -71.91 -5.16
CA SER A 160 24.64 -72.29 -6.35
C SER A 160 24.36 -71.43 -7.59
N SER A 161 25.32 -70.55 -7.90
CA SER A 161 25.95 -70.35 -9.23
C SER A 161 25.94 -68.91 -9.78
N ASN A 162 27.16 -68.37 -9.82
CA ASN A 162 27.78 -67.40 -10.74
C ASN A 162 27.56 -65.87 -10.58
N PRO A 163 28.67 -65.08 -10.56
CA PRO A 163 28.63 -63.61 -10.51
C PRO A 163 28.84 -62.98 -11.90
N LEU A 164 28.10 -61.93 -12.23
CA LEU A 164 28.36 -61.03 -13.38
C LEU A 164 27.90 -59.59 -13.03
N PRO A 165 28.43 -58.55 -13.70
CA PRO A 165 29.12 -57.45 -13.02
C PRO A 165 28.26 -56.19 -12.85
N PHE A 166 28.64 -55.37 -11.86
CA PHE A 166 28.10 -54.04 -11.63
C PHE A 166 28.18 -53.14 -12.87
N PRO A 167 27.21 -52.24 -13.06
CA PRO A 167 27.48 -50.90 -13.57
C PRO A 167 27.37 -49.89 -12.43
N SER A 168 28.43 -49.10 -12.29
CA SER A 168 28.56 -47.96 -11.40
C SER A 168 27.49 -46.89 -11.65
N LEU A 169 26.96 -46.32 -10.57
CA LEU A 169 26.19 -45.08 -10.59
C LEU A 169 27.08 -43.91 -11.06
N SER A 170 26.91 -43.46 -12.30
CA SER A 170 27.28 -42.10 -12.68
C SER A 170 26.12 -41.17 -12.28
N ILE A 171 26.39 -40.36 -11.25
CA ILE A 171 25.65 -39.13 -10.93
C ILE A 171 25.79 -38.20 -12.14
N GLY A 172 24.67 -37.78 -12.74
CA GLY A 172 24.63 -36.70 -13.73
C GLY A 172 23.57 -36.87 -14.82
N GLY A 173 22.55 -36.02 -14.81
CA GLY A 173 21.52 -35.86 -15.86
C GLY A 173 20.15 -35.55 -15.24
N ALA A 174 19.78 -34.29 -15.01
CA ALA A 174 19.24 -33.33 -15.99
C ALA A 174 17.93 -33.80 -16.64
N TYR A 175 16.79 -33.32 -16.14
CA TYR A 175 15.51 -33.21 -16.86
C TYR A 175 14.65 -32.13 -16.18
N GLN A 176 13.84 -31.32 -16.84
CA GLN A 176 13.83 -30.74 -18.18
C GLN A 176 12.70 -29.69 -18.12
N GLU A 177 12.95 -28.51 -18.68
CA GLU A 177 11.99 -27.43 -18.83
C GLU A 177 10.68 -27.89 -19.48
N ARG A 178 9.56 -27.32 -19.01
CA ARG A 178 8.32 -27.26 -19.77
C ARG A 178 7.88 -25.80 -19.81
N GLU A 179 8.33 -25.09 -20.84
CA GLU A 179 7.81 -23.76 -21.21
C GLU A 179 6.43 -23.90 -21.86
N MET A 180 5.49 -23.06 -21.43
CA MET A 180 4.30 -22.65 -22.18
C MET A 180 4.10 -21.14 -21.97
N GLY A 181 4.55 -20.35 -22.94
CA GLY A 181 3.76 -19.25 -23.53
C GLY A 181 3.53 -17.92 -22.80
N ILE A 182 4.50 -17.00 -22.94
CA ILE A 182 4.36 -15.57 -23.38
C ILE A 182 3.56 -14.57 -22.51
N LYS A 183 4.27 -13.64 -21.82
CA LYS A 183 4.53 -12.24 -22.24
C LYS A 183 5.53 -11.54 -21.27
N GLN A 184 6.60 -10.98 -21.85
CA GLN A 184 7.59 -10.10 -21.19
C GLN A 184 7.00 -8.72 -20.87
N VAL A 185 7.41 -8.10 -19.74
CA VAL A 185 8.00 -6.74 -19.69
C VAL A 185 8.93 -6.59 -18.46
N ILE A 186 10.24 -6.60 -18.73
CA ILE A 186 11.36 -5.76 -18.20
C ILE A 186 11.30 -5.17 -16.77
N HIS A 187 12.17 -5.58 -15.83
CA HIS A 187 13.48 -4.94 -15.46
C HIS A 187 14.01 -5.40 -14.07
N GLN A 188 15.33 -5.62 -14.06
CA GLN A 188 16.31 -5.42 -12.98
C GLN A 188 16.48 -6.44 -11.85
N SER A 189 17.69 -6.97 -11.88
CA SER A 189 18.40 -7.90 -11.01
C SER A 189 18.91 -7.25 -9.71
N GLU A 190 18.77 -7.94 -8.58
CA GLU A 190 19.71 -7.85 -7.47
C GLU A 190 20.05 -9.25 -6.93
N PRO A 191 21.29 -9.50 -6.48
CA PRO A 191 21.74 -10.82 -6.05
C PRO A 191 21.32 -11.13 -4.61
N ASN A 192 20.91 -12.39 -4.42
CA ASN A 192 20.82 -13.06 -3.12
C ASN A 192 22.12 -12.88 -2.31
N THR A 193 22.02 -12.23 -1.14
CA THR A 193 22.91 -12.52 -0.01
C THR A 193 22.08 -13.15 1.09
N SER A 194 22.41 -14.41 1.36
CA SER A 194 21.89 -15.17 2.50
C SER A 194 22.44 -14.60 3.81
N SER A 195 21.64 -14.70 4.87
CA SER A 195 22.01 -14.54 6.28
C SER A 195 22.14 -13.10 6.82
N ALA A 196 21.00 -12.43 6.98
CA ALA A 196 20.84 -11.41 8.03
C ALA A 196 19.47 -11.60 8.71
N MET A 197 19.46 -11.63 10.04
CA MET A 197 18.22 -11.73 10.82
C MET A 197 17.33 -10.51 10.53
N PRO A 198 16.01 -10.71 10.32
CA PRO A 198 15.11 -9.61 10.02
C PRO A 198 14.97 -8.63 11.19
N HIS A 199 14.83 -7.34 10.87
CA HIS A 199 14.86 -6.20 11.81
C HIS A 199 13.93 -6.32 13.03
N TRP A 200 12.83 -7.07 12.94
CA TRP A 200 11.92 -7.29 14.06
C TRP A 200 12.54 -8.12 15.21
N MET A 201 13.65 -8.83 14.98
CA MET A 201 14.32 -9.66 15.99
C MET A 201 15.36 -8.91 16.83
N LEU A 202 15.65 -7.64 16.54
CA LEU A 202 16.68 -6.86 17.24
C LEU A 202 16.17 -6.13 18.49
N HIS A 203 14.87 -6.15 18.78
CA HIS A 203 14.27 -5.37 19.88
C HIS A 203 14.21 -6.11 21.24
N HIS A 204 14.87 -7.25 21.38
CA HIS A 204 14.89 -8.05 22.63
C HIS A 204 16.29 -8.42 23.12
N LEU A 205 17.28 -7.58 22.80
CA LEU A 205 18.61 -7.60 23.43
C LEU A 205 18.82 -6.34 24.26
#